data_AF-A0A101E1K6-F1
#
_entry.id   AF-A0A101E1K6-F1
#
_cell.length_a   1.000
_cell.length_b   1.000
_cell.length_c   1.000
_cell.angle_alpha   90.00
_cell.angle_beta   90.00
_cell.angle_gamma   90.00
#
_symmetry.space_group_name_H-M   'P 1'
#
loop_
_entity.id
_entity.type
_entity.pdbx_description
1 polymer ?
#
loop_
_entity_poly.entity_id
_entity_poly.type
_entity_poly.pdbx_seq_one_letter_code
_entity_poly.pdbx_strand_id
1 'polypeptide(L)'
;MRGRTSTLKVAILCFEKDRPKLEALKEILGRSYEVEFVDYSKDVWDDVLQYDCIVAYLASGIVVRGICGRLRGKWKDPAVIVLDKPLKHAVVMLGGHHGGNEVAKKLEEAGLKAVITTAME
;
A
#
# COMPACT_ATOMS: atom_id res chain seq x y z
N MET A 1 -5.68 -3.09 -21.47
CA MET A 1 -4.37 -3.73 -21.26
C MET A 1 -3.28 -2.68 -21.40
N ARG A 2 -2.60 -2.32 -20.30
CA ARG A 2 -1.30 -1.64 -20.38
C ARG A 2 -0.25 -2.74 -20.33
N GLY A 3 0.55 -2.90 -21.38
CA GLY A 3 1.75 -3.75 -21.34
C GLY A 3 2.68 -3.20 -20.27
N ARG A 4 2.81 -3.91 -19.15
CA ARG A 4 3.49 -3.40 -17.97
C ARG A 4 4.92 -3.92 -17.93
N THR A 5 5.80 -3.24 -18.67
CA THR A 5 7.25 -3.44 -18.62
C THR A 5 7.91 -2.53 -17.56
N SER A 6 7.12 -1.78 -16.78
CA SER A 6 7.59 -0.88 -15.73
C SER A 6 7.36 -1.46 -14.33
N THR A 7 8.39 -1.41 -13.49
CA THR A 7 8.34 -1.71 -12.05
C THR A 7 7.17 -0.97 -11.37
N LEU A 8 6.43 -1.65 -10.48
CA LEU A 8 5.34 -1.02 -9.72
C LEU A 8 5.89 0.05 -8.76
N LYS A 9 5.22 1.20 -8.70
CA LYS A 9 5.50 2.26 -7.72
C LYS A 9 4.69 2.06 -6.45
N VAL A 10 5.37 1.93 -5.32
CA VAL A 10 4.77 1.69 -4.00
C VAL A 10 5.04 2.87 -3.07
N ALA A 11 3.98 3.48 -2.55
CA ALA A 11 4.07 4.48 -1.49
C ALA A 11 3.91 3.82 -0.13
N ILE A 12 4.89 3.99 0.77
CA ILE A 12 4.71 3.74 2.20
C ILE A 12 4.20 5.04 2.84
N LEU A 13 2.90 5.11 3.07
CA LEU A 13 2.23 6.27 3.64
C LEU A 13 2.23 6.19 5.17
N CYS A 14 2.95 7.09 5.82
CA CYS A 14 3.11 7.08 7.28
C CYS A 14 3.35 8.49 7.84
N PHE A 15 3.34 8.64 9.16
CA PHE A 15 3.88 9.86 9.76
C PHE A 15 5.41 9.82 9.72
N GLU A 16 6.06 10.97 9.54
CA GLU A 16 7.53 11.07 9.48
C GLU A 16 8.21 10.35 10.66
N LYS A 17 7.69 10.54 11.88
CA LYS A 17 8.19 9.89 13.11
C LYS A 17 8.17 8.36 13.09
N ASP A 18 7.35 7.75 12.24
CA ASP A 18 7.22 6.30 12.13
C ASP A 18 8.14 5.72 11.04
N ARG A 19 8.76 6.53 10.17
CA ARG A 19 9.67 6.07 9.10
C ARG A 19 10.76 5.11 9.61
N PRO A 20 11.49 5.38 10.72
CA PRO A 20 12.54 4.48 11.18
C PRO A 20 12.05 3.05 11.49
N LYS A 21 10.78 2.89 11.88
CA LYS A 21 10.18 1.57 12.17
C LYS A 21 9.84 0.79 10.89
N LEU A 22 9.75 1.47 9.76
CA LEU A 22 9.26 0.93 8.49
C LEU A 22 10.39 0.74 7.47
N GLU A 23 11.64 1.11 7.80
CA GLU A 23 12.79 0.97 6.89
C GLU A 23 12.98 -0.47 6.41
N ALA A 24 12.85 -1.46 7.30
CA ALA A 24 12.92 -2.86 6.92
C ALA A 24 11.87 -3.25 5.86
N LEU A 25 10.67 -2.66 5.93
CA LEU A 25 9.62 -2.89 4.91
C LEU A 25 10.01 -2.26 3.58
N LYS A 26 10.57 -1.04 3.61
CA LYS A 26 11.06 -0.35 2.41
C LYS A 26 12.17 -1.14 1.73
N GLU A 27 13.12 -1.67 2.49
CA GLU A 27 14.20 -2.51 1.95
C GLU A 27 13.67 -3.80 1.32
N ILE A 28 12.76 -4.50 1.99
CA ILE A 28 12.17 -5.76 1.51
C ILE A 28 11.37 -5.52 0.22
N LEU A 29 10.51 -4.50 0.21
CA LEU A 29 9.71 -4.13 -0.97
C LEU A 29 10.60 -3.59 -2.10
N GLY A 30 11.66 -2.85 -1.77
CA GLY A 30 12.61 -2.26 -2.72
C GLY A 30 13.40 -3.28 -3.55
N ARG A 31 13.41 -4.56 -3.15
CA ARG A 31 13.97 -5.66 -3.95
C ARG A 31 13.16 -5.96 -5.22
N SER A 32 11.91 -5.51 -5.30
CA SER A 32 10.99 -5.84 -6.41
C SER A 32 10.21 -4.64 -6.94
N TYR A 33 10.17 -3.53 -6.18
CA TYR A 33 9.32 -2.38 -6.47
C TYR A 33 10.10 -1.07 -6.33
N GLU A 34 9.62 0.01 -6.97
CA GLU A 34 10.10 1.37 -6.71
C GLU A 34 9.36 1.89 -5.47
N VAL A 35 10.06 2.03 -4.34
CA VAL A 35 9.41 2.30 -3.04
C VAL A 35 9.81 3.65 -2.48
N GLU A 36 8.82 4.47 -2.16
CA GLU A 36 9.00 5.80 -1.58
C GLU A 36 8.25 5.94 -0.25
N PHE A 37 8.81 6.72 0.68
CA PHE A 37 8.03 7.18 1.83
C PHE A 37 7.22 8.40 1.42
N VAL A 38 5.96 8.41 1.81
CA VAL A 38 5.08 9.57 1.67
C VAL A 38 4.61 9.98 3.05
N ASP A 39 4.85 11.23 3.43
CA ASP A 39 4.40 11.73 4.72
C ASP A 39 2.90 11.98 4.71
N TYR A 40 2.23 11.45 5.70
CA TYR A 40 0.82 11.69 5.90
C TYR A 40 0.57 13.16 6.27
N SER A 41 -0.27 13.80 5.46
CA SER A 41 -0.96 15.05 5.76
C SER A 41 -2.46 14.88 5.46
N LYS A 42 -3.30 15.87 5.82
CA LYS A 42 -4.73 15.80 5.52
C LYS A 42 -5.04 15.85 4.02
N ASP A 43 -4.12 16.39 3.23
CA ASP A 43 -4.32 16.71 1.81
C ASP A 43 -3.51 15.79 0.86
N VAL A 44 -2.76 14.84 1.41
CA VAL A 44 -1.86 13.92 0.67
C VAL A 44 -2.56 13.01 -0.36
N TRP A 45 -3.89 12.94 -0.32
CA TRP A 45 -4.63 11.88 -0.98
C TRP A 45 -4.56 11.93 -2.51
N ASP A 46 -4.62 13.11 -3.11
CA ASP A 46 -4.59 13.22 -4.57
C ASP A 46 -3.21 12.86 -5.16
N ASP A 47 -2.14 13.15 -4.40
CA ASP A 47 -0.77 12.81 -4.75
C ASP A 47 -0.49 11.31 -4.55
N VAL A 48 -0.83 10.75 -3.38
CA VAL A 48 -0.54 9.35 -3.06
C VAL A 48 -1.36 8.38 -3.93
N LEU A 49 -2.50 8.82 -4.47
CA LEU A 49 -3.30 8.03 -5.42
C LEU A 49 -2.68 7.92 -6.83
N GLN A 50 -1.57 8.62 -7.10
CA GLN A 50 -0.82 8.44 -8.36
C GLN A 50 0.13 7.22 -8.34
N TYR A 51 0.37 6.62 -7.17
CA TYR A 51 1.15 5.40 -7.04
C TYR A 51 0.35 4.18 -7.50
N ASP A 52 1.02 3.06 -7.70
CA ASP A 52 0.35 1.81 -8.10
C ASP A 52 -0.18 1.05 -6.88
N CYS A 53 0.53 1.14 -5.77
CA CYS A 53 0.15 0.54 -4.50
C CYS A 53 0.49 1.48 -3.34
N ILE A 54 -0.43 1.58 -2.38
CA ILE A 54 -0.28 2.36 -1.16
C ILE A 54 -0.24 1.40 0.01
N VAL A 55 0.89 1.36 0.72
CA VAL A 55 1.09 0.65 1.99
C VAL A 55 0.96 1.67 3.12
N ALA A 56 -0.22 1.76 3.72
CA ALA A 56 -0.54 2.76 4.72
C ALA A 56 -0.33 2.25 6.16
N TYR A 57 0.62 2.86 6.88
CA TYR A 57 0.82 2.64 8.33
C TYR A 57 -0.02 3.64 9.15
N LEU A 58 -1.32 3.62 8.92
CA LEU A 58 -2.32 4.53 9.47
C LEU A 58 -3.53 3.74 9.98
N ALA A 59 -4.33 4.35 10.87
CA ALA A 59 -5.62 3.77 11.24
C ALA A 59 -6.49 3.61 9.98
N SER A 60 -7.11 2.44 9.79
CA SER A 60 -7.91 2.14 8.59
C SER A 60 -8.98 3.18 8.30
N GLY A 61 -9.63 3.75 9.33
CA GLY A 61 -10.62 4.80 9.16
C GLY A 61 -10.08 6.10 8.55
N ILE A 62 -8.80 6.43 8.75
CA ILE A 62 -8.15 7.57 8.09
C ILE A 62 -8.03 7.28 6.60
N VAL A 63 -7.51 6.09 6.27
CA VAL A 63 -7.29 5.65 4.89
C VAL A 63 -8.60 5.58 4.12
N VAL A 64 -9.63 4.91 4.67
CA VAL A 64 -10.96 4.78 4.06
C VAL A 64 -11.57 6.15 3.76
N ARG A 65 -11.63 7.05 4.75
CA ARG A 65 -12.19 8.40 4.54
C ARG A 65 -11.38 9.22 3.52
N GLY A 66 -10.06 9.06 3.49
CA GLY A 66 -9.18 9.74 2.54
C GLY A 66 -9.44 9.34 1.09
N ILE A 67 -9.60 8.04 0.84
CA ILE A 67 -9.75 7.50 -0.53
C ILE A 67 -11.18 7.49 -1.04
N CYS A 68 -12.21 7.34 -0.18
CA CYS A 68 -13.59 7.07 -0.62
C CYS A 68 -14.15 8.08 -1.65
N GLY A 69 -13.89 9.38 -1.48
CA GLY A 69 -14.37 10.41 -2.41
C GLY A 69 -13.60 10.49 -3.74
N ARG A 70 -12.55 9.68 -3.91
CA ARG A 70 -11.58 9.76 -5.02
C ARG A 70 -11.48 8.47 -5.83
N LEU A 71 -12.20 7.42 -5.43
CA LEU A 71 -12.21 6.14 -6.14
C LEU A 71 -12.92 6.26 -7.49
N ARG A 72 -12.32 5.71 -8.54
CA ARG A 72 -12.77 5.78 -9.94
C ARG A 72 -13.12 4.42 -10.52
N GLY A 73 -12.87 3.34 -9.79
CA GLY A 73 -13.24 1.97 -10.15
C GLY A 73 -12.06 1.02 -10.21
N LYS A 74 -12.38 -0.29 -10.16
CA LYS A 74 -11.40 -1.37 -9.93
C LYS A 74 -10.16 -1.30 -10.81
N TRP A 75 -10.30 -0.96 -12.10
CA TRP A 75 -9.23 -0.92 -13.10
C TRP A 75 -8.33 0.32 -13.08
N LYS A 76 -8.69 1.34 -12.30
CA LYS A 76 -8.02 2.65 -12.28
C LYS A 76 -7.42 3.00 -10.93
N ASP A 77 -8.02 2.50 -9.86
CA ASP A 77 -7.60 2.83 -8.51
C ASP A 77 -6.37 2.03 -8.10
N PRO A 78 -5.48 2.61 -7.28
CA PRO A 78 -4.32 1.89 -6.77
C PRO A 78 -4.72 0.75 -5.85
N ALA A 79 -3.82 -0.21 -5.69
CA ALA A 79 -3.92 -1.15 -4.59
C ALA A 79 -3.73 -0.40 -3.26
N VAL A 80 -4.50 -0.76 -2.22
CA VAL A 80 -4.38 -0.16 -0.89
C VAL A 80 -4.25 -1.25 0.15
N ILE A 81 -3.17 -1.20 0.91
CA ILE A 81 -2.85 -2.11 2.00
C ILE A 81 -2.75 -1.29 3.28
N VAL A 82 -3.40 -1.73 4.36
CA VAL A 82 -3.31 -1.09 5.67
C VAL A 82 -2.50 -1.97 6.61
N LEU A 83 -1.51 -1.37 7.28
CA LEU A 83 -0.70 -2.01 8.30
C LEU A 83 -1.22 -1.64 9.69
N ASP A 84 -1.31 -2.61 10.59
CA ASP A 84 -1.60 -2.32 11.99
C ASP A 84 -0.37 -1.78 12.73
N LYS A 85 -0.58 -1.00 13.80
CA LYS A 85 0.53 -0.37 14.54
C LYS A 85 1.57 -1.38 15.07
N PRO A 86 1.18 -2.59 15.55
CA PRO A 86 2.14 -3.62 15.94
C PRO A 86 2.91 -4.28 14.78
N LEU A 87 2.62 -3.95 13.51
CA LEU A 87 3.18 -4.59 12.33
C LEU A 87 2.98 -6.12 12.33
N LYS A 88 1.76 -6.57 12.66
CA LYS A 88 1.39 -7.99 12.63
C LYS A 88 0.62 -8.35 11.38
N HIS A 89 -0.05 -7.39 10.74
CA HIS A 89 -0.96 -7.64 9.63
C HIS A 89 -0.76 -6.63 8.50
N ALA A 90 -0.80 -7.13 7.27
CA ALA A 90 -0.91 -6.34 6.05
C ALA A 90 -2.27 -6.63 5.39
N VAL A 91 -3.26 -5.77 5.64
CA VAL A 91 -4.65 -5.98 5.21
C VAL A 91 -4.87 -5.35 3.84
N VAL A 92 -5.19 -6.17 2.83
CA VAL A 92 -5.51 -5.67 1.49
C VAL A 92 -6.94 -5.13 1.49
N MET A 93 -7.08 -3.82 1.34
CA MET A 93 -8.36 -3.10 1.36
C MET A 93 -8.94 -2.87 -0.04
N LEU A 94 -8.08 -2.68 -1.05
CA LEU A 94 -8.46 -2.40 -2.43
C LEU A 94 -7.41 -2.95 -3.40
N GLY A 95 -7.83 -3.30 -4.62
CA GLY A 95 -6.92 -3.58 -5.74
C GLY A 95 -6.06 -4.84 -5.59
N GLY A 96 -6.60 -5.90 -4.96
CA GLY A 96 -5.87 -7.16 -4.76
C GLY A 96 -5.29 -7.76 -6.06
N HIS A 97 -6.02 -7.68 -7.18
CA HIS A 97 -5.59 -8.15 -8.51
C HIS A 97 -4.68 -7.15 -9.26
N HIS A 98 -4.36 -6.01 -8.66
CA HIS A 98 -3.48 -4.98 -9.25
C HIS A 98 -2.14 -4.89 -8.52
N GLY A 99 -1.64 -6.02 -8.01
CA GLY A 99 -0.38 -6.07 -7.28
C GLY A 99 -0.55 -6.00 -5.76
N GLY A 100 -1.75 -5.68 -5.25
CA GLY A 100 -1.98 -5.56 -3.81
C GLY A 100 -1.76 -6.86 -3.04
N ASN A 101 -2.18 -8.00 -3.62
CA ASN A 101 -2.00 -9.31 -3.00
C ASN A 101 -0.51 -9.72 -2.98
N GLU A 102 0.20 -9.42 -4.05
CA GLU A 102 1.63 -9.70 -4.22
C GLU A 102 2.48 -8.84 -3.29
N VAL A 103 2.17 -7.54 -3.19
CA VAL A 103 2.83 -6.63 -2.24
C VAL A 103 2.56 -7.07 -0.79
N ALA A 104 1.31 -7.43 -0.45
CA ALA A 104 0.98 -7.92 0.89
C ALA A 104 1.71 -9.22 1.24
N LYS A 105 1.82 -10.16 0.30
CA LYS A 105 2.62 -11.39 0.46
C LYS A 105 4.11 -11.09 0.62
N LYS A 106 4.64 -10.11 -0.11
CA LYS A 106 6.05 -9.69 0.02
C LYS A 106 6.36 -9.17 1.43
N LEU A 107 5.39 -8.49 2.06
CA LEU A 107 5.52 -8.01 3.45
C LEU A 107 5.59 -9.16 4.48
N GLU A 108 5.21 -10.39 4.12
CA GLU A 108 5.38 -11.54 5.01
C GLU A 108 6.85 -11.88 5.25
N GLU A 109 7.77 -11.50 4.36
CA GLU A 109 9.22 -11.59 4.59
C GLU A 109 9.68 -10.73 5.78
N ALA A 110 8.90 -9.72 6.17
CA ALA A 110 9.14 -8.89 7.34
C ALA A 110 8.43 -9.41 8.61
N GLY A 111 7.75 -10.56 8.54
CA GLY A 111 7.01 -11.17 9.64
C GLY A 111 5.56 -10.68 9.80
N LEU A 112 5.06 -9.86 8.87
CA LEU A 112 3.63 -9.52 8.83
C LEU A 112 2.83 -10.71 8.29
N LYS A 113 1.56 -10.80 8.66
CA LYS A 113 0.61 -11.74 8.04
C LYS A 113 -0.19 -11.01 6.97
N ALA A 114 -0.16 -11.48 5.72
CA ALA A 114 -1.04 -10.94 4.69
C ALA A 114 -2.50 -11.34 5.00
N VAL A 115 -3.41 -10.35 5.01
CA VAL A 115 -4.85 -10.56 5.16
C VAL A 115 -5.51 -10.22 3.83
N ILE A 116 -5.78 -11.26 3.05
CA ILE A 116 -6.34 -11.18 1.69
C ILE A 116 -7.72 -11.84 1.73
N THR A 117 -8.75 -11.08 1.34
CA THR A 117 -10.15 -11.56 1.28
C THR A 117 -10.66 -11.69 -0.13
N THR A 118 -9.98 -11.12 -1.12
CA THR A 118 -10.36 -11.20 -2.53
C THR A 118 -10.18 -12.63 -3.04
N ALA A 119 -11.18 -13.15 -3.75
CA ALA A 119 -10.99 -14.35 -4.57
C ALA A 119 -9.91 -14.06 -5.63
N MET A 120 -8.99 -15.01 -5.82
CA MET A 120 -8.13 -15.00 -7.00
C MET A 120 -9.01 -15.12 -8.23
N GLU A 121 -8.77 -14.30 -9.25
CA GLU A 121 -9.21 -14.57 -10.62
C GLU A 121 -7.96 -14.93 -11.43
#